data_AF-A0A437QW69-F1
#
_entry.id   AF-A0A437QW69-F1
#
_cell.length_a   1.000
_cell.length_b   1.000
_cell.length_c   1.000
_cell.angle_alpha   90.00
_cell.angle_beta   90.00
_cell.angle_gamma   90.00
#
_symmetry.space_group_name_H-M   'P 1'
#
loop_
_entity.id
_entity.type
_entity.pdbx_description
1 polymer ?
#
loop_
_entity_poly.entity_id
_entity_poly.type
_entity_poly.pdbx_seq_one_letter_code
_entity_poly.pdbx_strand_id
1 'polypeptide(L)'
;MSNLHSGLQSGRLVHLRTPRLKARFGSTAVILRCDGESATLFTDAGKATVKRQDFSIPAKPAADCLPMRLRLPFGDWEEEDGSRVLFSRDFCPLWRIGPGEAIAPDMPWRPVGRERENRYWDFRTAPWCDRTTELRMETLLQKIGITSDPILGDALFLMIRNPDLSIREAVMEMGRKVTEPM
;
A
#
# COMPACT_ATOMS: atom_id res chain seq x y z
N MET A 1 37.70 -9.31 5.14
CA MET A 1 36.64 -9.64 4.19
C MET A 1 35.50 -8.64 4.41
N SER A 2 35.25 -7.82 3.40
CA SER A 2 34.62 -6.50 3.52
C SER A 2 33.09 -6.56 3.66
N ASN A 3 32.54 -5.70 4.52
CA ASN A 3 31.14 -5.54 4.90
C ASN A 3 30.17 -5.30 3.72
N LEU A 4 29.69 -6.36 3.07
CA LEU A 4 28.61 -6.28 2.06
C LEU A 4 27.19 -6.30 2.66
N HIS A 5 27.06 -6.45 3.99
CA HIS A 5 25.77 -6.60 4.67
C HIS A 5 25.13 -5.28 5.16
N SER A 6 25.84 -4.14 5.12
CA SER A 6 25.34 -2.88 5.72
C SER A 6 24.22 -2.19 4.92
N GLY A 7 23.84 -2.75 3.76
CA GLY A 7 22.89 -2.13 2.84
C GLY A 7 21.46 -2.70 2.87
N LEU A 8 21.25 -3.93 3.34
CA LEU A 8 19.99 -4.66 3.16
C LEU A 8 19.28 -4.82 4.50
N GLN A 9 18.57 -3.77 4.91
CA GLN A 9 17.80 -3.74 6.15
C GLN A 9 16.31 -3.65 5.85
N SER A 10 15.48 -4.25 6.69
CA SER A 10 14.03 -4.10 6.64
C SER A 10 13.64 -2.62 6.70
N GLY A 11 12.59 -2.25 5.97
CA GLY A 11 12.15 -0.87 5.78
C GLY A 11 12.91 -0.09 4.70
N ARG A 12 14.02 -0.62 4.17
CA ARG A 12 14.76 0.09 3.12
C ARG A 12 14.06 0.04 1.77
N LEU A 13 14.07 1.16 1.06
CA LEU A 13 13.59 1.27 -0.32
C LEU A 13 14.59 0.69 -1.33
N VAL A 14 14.08 -0.06 -2.30
CA VAL A 14 14.82 -0.65 -3.42
C VAL A 14 14.12 -0.39 -4.75
N HIS A 15 14.87 -0.38 -5.85
CA HIS A 15 14.32 -0.38 -7.21
C HIS A 15 14.32 -1.80 -7.78
N LEU A 16 13.17 -2.21 -8.31
CA LEU A 16 13.03 -3.48 -9.00
C LEU A 16 13.74 -3.45 -10.35
N ARG A 17 14.49 -4.51 -10.66
CA ARG A 17 15.20 -4.72 -11.93
C ARG A 17 14.48 -5.69 -12.86
N THR A 18 13.31 -6.18 -12.47
CA THR A 18 12.55 -7.17 -13.22
C THR A 18 11.05 -6.87 -13.18
N PRO A 19 10.34 -7.02 -14.30
CA PRO A 19 8.88 -6.84 -14.34
C PRO A 19 8.11 -8.07 -13.86
N ARG A 20 8.79 -9.17 -13.50
CA ARG A 20 8.17 -10.48 -13.17
C ARG A 20 7.24 -10.45 -11.95
N LEU A 21 7.16 -9.34 -11.23
CA LEU A 21 6.44 -9.20 -9.96
C LEU A 21 5.13 -8.42 -10.11
N LYS A 22 4.59 -8.34 -11.33
CA LYS A 22 3.46 -7.45 -11.67
C LYS A 22 3.76 -6.02 -11.26
N ALA A 23 4.98 -5.57 -11.50
CA ALA A 23 5.44 -4.23 -11.22
C ALA A 23 6.28 -3.76 -12.41
N ARG A 24 6.37 -2.45 -12.63
CA ARG A 24 7.20 -1.91 -13.71
C ARG A 24 8.68 -2.00 -13.35
N PHE A 25 9.52 -2.12 -14.37
CA PHE A 25 10.96 -1.97 -14.18
C PHE A 25 11.25 -0.59 -13.57
N GLY A 26 12.10 -0.55 -12.55
CA GLY A 26 12.42 0.67 -11.82
C GLY A 26 11.38 1.08 -10.77
N SER A 27 10.26 0.36 -10.62
CA SER A 27 9.32 0.60 -9.51
C SER A 27 10.03 0.46 -8.16
N THR A 28 9.58 1.28 -7.21
CA THR A 28 10.07 1.23 -5.83
C THR A 28 9.37 0.11 -5.06
N ALA A 29 10.12 -0.56 -4.18
CA ALA A 29 9.60 -1.54 -3.24
C ALA A 29 10.31 -1.39 -1.89
N VAL A 30 9.70 -1.90 -0.84
CA VAL A 30 10.24 -1.87 0.53
C VAL A 30 10.74 -3.27 0.88
N ILE A 31 11.96 -3.38 1.41
CA ILE A 31 12.45 -4.65 1.96
C ILE A 31 11.67 -4.96 3.24
N LEU A 32 11.00 -6.10 3.31
CA LEU A 32 10.45 -6.63 4.56
C LEU A 32 11.45 -7.54 5.26
N ARG A 33 12.10 -8.43 4.51
CA ARG A 33 13.11 -9.38 5.03
C ARG A 33 14.16 -9.68 3.97
N CYS A 34 15.40 -9.91 4.39
CA CYS A 34 16.47 -10.44 3.55
C CYS A 34 17.08 -11.68 4.20
N ASP A 35 17.10 -12.79 3.47
CA ASP A 35 17.62 -14.09 3.89
C ASP A 35 18.67 -14.54 2.87
N GLY A 36 19.91 -14.06 3.04
CA GLY A 36 21.02 -14.32 2.12
C GLY A 36 20.75 -13.82 0.70
N GLU A 37 20.64 -14.75 -0.25
CA GLU A 37 20.40 -14.49 -1.67
C GLU A 37 18.93 -14.17 -2.01
N SER A 38 18.03 -14.27 -1.04
CA SER A 38 16.60 -14.02 -1.22
C SER A 38 16.12 -12.84 -0.38
N ALA A 39 15.09 -12.16 -0.84
CA ALA A 39 14.43 -11.09 -0.09
C ALA A 39 12.92 -11.16 -0.27
N THR A 40 12.19 -10.84 0.80
CA THR A 40 10.77 -10.54 0.73
C THR A 40 10.62 -9.02 0.64
N LEU A 41 10.01 -8.56 -0.45
CA LEU A 41 9.72 -7.16 -0.72
C LEU A 41 8.22 -6.91 -0.62
N PHE A 42 7.84 -5.68 -0.28
CA PHE A 42 6.50 -5.16 -0.51
C PHE A 42 6.54 -4.16 -1.66
N THR A 43 5.87 -4.51 -2.76
CA THR A 43 5.84 -3.72 -4.00
C THR A 43 4.50 -2.99 -4.15
N ASP A 44 4.37 -2.17 -5.19
CA ASP A 44 3.08 -1.58 -5.58
C ASP A 44 1.96 -2.61 -5.78
N ALA A 45 2.29 -3.87 -6.06
CA ALA A 45 1.33 -4.96 -6.24
C ALA A 45 1.17 -5.87 -5.00
N GLY A 46 1.91 -5.62 -3.92
CA GLY A 46 1.92 -6.42 -2.69
C GLY A 46 3.22 -7.19 -2.47
N LYS A 47 3.18 -8.20 -1.57
CA LYS A 47 4.36 -9.00 -1.20
C LYS A 47 4.90 -9.82 -2.38
N ALA A 48 6.21 -9.88 -2.49
CA ALA A 48 6.91 -10.74 -3.45
C ALA A 48 8.22 -11.25 -2.86
N THR A 49 8.54 -12.52 -3.10
CA THR A 49 9.86 -13.10 -2.81
C THR A 49 10.70 -13.04 -4.07
N VAL A 50 11.91 -12.50 -3.94
CA VAL A 50 12.81 -12.21 -5.07
C VAL A 50 14.23 -12.66 -4.76
N LYS A 51 15.06 -12.77 -5.79
CA LYS A 51 16.51 -12.97 -5.61
C LYS A 51 17.23 -11.63 -5.52
N ARG A 52 18.43 -11.63 -4.95
CA ARG A 52 19.27 -10.42 -4.82
C ARG A 52 19.48 -9.66 -6.13
N GLN A 53 19.58 -10.37 -7.25
CA GLN A 53 19.77 -9.81 -8.59
C GLN A 53 18.54 -9.06 -9.14
N ASP A 54 17.35 -9.32 -8.58
CA ASP A 54 16.08 -8.77 -9.06
C ASP A 54 15.83 -7.32 -8.60
N PHE A 55 16.71 -6.76 -7.76
CA PHE A 55 16.59 -5.40 -7.27
C PHE A 55 17.94 -4.72 -7.01
N SER A 56 17.90 -3.39 -6.84
CA SER A 56 19.05 -2.59 -6.43
C SER A 56 18.68 -1.56 -5.38
N ILE A 57 19.66 -1.22 -4.55
CA ILE A 57 19.58 -0.06 -3.67
C ILE A 57 19.73 1.19 -4.54
N PRO A 58 18.81 2.18 -4.44
CA PRO A 58 18.92 3.44 -5.19
C PRO A 58 20.19 4.19 -4.78
N ALA A 59 20.89 4.78 -5.76
CA ALA A 59 22.13 5.52 -5.51
C ALA A 59 21.90 6.82 -4.71
N LYS A 60 20.70 7.42 -4.85
CA LYS A 60 20.23 8.54 -4.04
C LYS A 60 19.13 8.03 -3.12
N PRO A 61 19.00 8.54 -1.88
CA PRO A 61 17.82 8.26 -1.06
C PRO A 61 16.56 8.50 -1.88
N ALA A 62 15.73 7.46 -2.02
CA ALA A 62 14.42 7.62 -2.61
C ALA A 62 13.56 8.42 -1.64
N ALA A 63 12.70 9.30 -2.16
CA ALA A 63 11.66 9.90 -1.33
C ALA A 63 10.81 8.78 -0.73
N ASP A 64 10.32 8.99 0.49
CA ASP A 64 9.36 8.07 1.10
C ASP A 64 8.21 7.86 0.12
N CYS A 65 8.00 6.61 -0.28
CA CYS A 65 7.02 6.25 -1.29
C CYS A 65 6.13 5.15 -0.73
N LEU A 66 4.90 5.52 -0.39
CA LEU A 66 3.89 4.56 0.01
C LEU A 66 3.45 3.73 -1.22
N PRO A 67 3.59 2.40 -1.19
CA PRO A 67 3.25 1.55 -2.33
C PRO A 67 1.80 1.73 -2.77
N MET A 68 1.55 1.72 -4.08
CA MET A 68 0.23 2.03 -4.66
C MET A 68 -0.92 1.19 -4.07
N ARG A 69 -0.67 -0.09 -3.76
CA ARG A 69 -1.66 -0.98 -3.13
C ARG A 69 -2.22 -0.47 -1.80
N LEU A 70 -1.45 0.35 -1.07
CA LEU A 70 -1.84 0.92 0.22
C LEU A 70 -2.44 2.33 0.11
N ARG A 71 -2.31 3.01 -1.04
CA ARG A 71 -2.73 4.42 -1.19
C ARG A 71 -3.69 4.71 -2.32
N LEU A 72 -3.71 3.91 -3.39
CA LEU A 72 -4.61 4.14 -4.52
C LEU A 72 -5.92 3.36 -4.32
N PRO A 73 -7.08 4.01 -4.55
CA PRO A 73 -8.36 3.36 -4.40
C PRO A 73 -8.55 2.29 -5.48
N PHE A 74 -9.02 1.12 -5.06
CA PHE A 74 -9.53 0.08 -5.96
C PHE A 74 -10.99 0.36 -6.34
N GLY A 75 -11.73 1.01 -5.46
CA GLY A 75 -13.12 1.36 -5.65
C GLY A 75 -13.66 2.22 -4.51
N ASP A 76 -14.98 2.36 -4.50
CA ASP A 76 -15.72 2.98 -3.40
C ASP A 76 -16.95 2.16 -2.99
N TRP A 77 -17.25 2.19 -1.70
CA TRP A 77 -18.52 1.75 -1.14
C TRP A 77 -19.40 2.95 -0.84
N GLU A 78 -20.71 2.74 -0.97
CA GLU A 78 -21.74 3.67 -0.49
C GLU A 78 -22.32 3.12 0.83
N GLU A 79 -22.38 3.98 1.84
CA GLU A 79 -23.00 3.71 3.14
C GLU A 79 -24.44 4.25 3.17
N GLU A 80 -25.29 3.72 4.06
CA GLU A 80 -26.71 4.12 4.24
C GLU A 80 -26.93 5.63 4.44
N ASP A 81 -25.95 6.30 5.06
CA ASP A 81 -26.01 7.74 5.32
C ASP A 81 -25.62 8.60 4.09
N GLY A 82 -25.37 7.97 2.94
CA GLY A 82 -24.93 8.60 1.70
C GLY A 82 -23.42 8.86 1.65
N SER A 83 -22.65 8.44 2.65
CA SER A 83 -21.20 8.56 2.64
C SER A 83 -20.57 7.61 1.63
N ARG A 84 -19.43 8.04 1.07
CA ARG A 84 -18.62 7.20 0.19
C ARG A 84 -17.31 6.85 0.88
N VAL A 85 -16.97 5.57 0.91
CA VAL A 85 -15.72 5.06 1.47
C VAL A 85 -14.83 4.57 0.34
N LEU A 86 -13.73 5.28 0.09
CA LEU A 86 -12.69 4.78 -0.82
C LEU A 86 -11.99 3.59 -0.17
N PHE A 87 -11.80 2.50 -0.91
CA PHE A 87 -11.17 1.29 -0.38
C PHE A 87 -10.01 0.79 -1.24
N SER A 88 -9.03 0.15 -0.60
CA SER A 88 -7.83 -0.41 -1.24
C SER A 88 -8.10 -1.72 -1.97
N ARG A 89 -7.10 -2.24 -2.70
CA ARG A 89 -7.24 -3.56 -3.36
C ARG A 89 -7.54 -4.69 -2.38
N ASP A 90 -7.12 -4.54 -1.13
CA ASP A 90 -7.30 -5.48 -0.03
C ASP A 90 -8.62 -5.25 0.72
N PHE A 91 -9.52 -4.43 0.16
CA PHE A 91 -10.83 -4.10 0.73
C PHE A 91 -10.71 -3.54 2.16
N CYS A 92 -9.71 -2.70 2.39
CA CYS A 92 -9.57 -1.90 3.60
C CYS A 92 -9.99 -0.45 3.28
N PRO A 93 -10.77 0.22 4.15
CA PRO A 93 -11.01 1.66 4.05
C PRO A 93 -9.70 2.46 3.92
N LEU A 94 -9.77 3.51 3.09
CA LEU A 94 -8.68 4.48 2.93
C LEU A 94 -9.13 5.85 3.45
N TRP A 95 -10.25 6.35 2.91
CA TRP A 95 -10.86 7.63 3.28
C TRP A 95 -12.38 7.51 3.25
N ARG A 96 -13.06 8.23 4.14
CA ARG A 96 -14.51 8.40 4.14
C ARG A 96 -14.86 9.82 3.73
N ILE A 97 -15.84 9.94 2.85
CA ILE A 97 -16.33 11.18 2.29
C ILE A 97 -17.80 11.28 2.69
N GLY A 98 -18.08 12.05 3.75
CA GLY A 98 -19.45 12.27 4.21
C GLY A 98 -20.19 13.33 3.38
N PRO A 99 -21.53 13.30 3.33
CA PRO A 99 -22.31 14.32 2.64
C PRO A 99 -22.14 15.69 3.33
N GLY A 100 -21.40 16.60 2.67
CA GLY A 100 -21.11 17.93 3.21
C GLY A 100 -20.03 17.95 4.31
N GLU A 101 -19.37 16.82 4.57
CA GLU A 101 -18.28 16.73 5.55
C GLU A 101 -16.91 16.91 4.89
N ALA A 102 -15.93 17.35 5.70
CA ALA A 102 -14.54 17.29 5.29
C ALA A 102 -14.08 15.85 5.14
N ILE A 103 -13.24 15.59 4.15
CA ILE A 103 -12.75 14.24 3.88
C ILE A 103 -11.70 13.88 4.91
N ALA A 104 -11.82 12.70 5.49
CA ALA A 104 -10.91 12.21 6.52
C ALA A 104 -10.36 10.82 6.16
N PRO A 105 -9.10 10.52 6.52
CA PRO A 105 -8.61 9.15 6.55
C PRO A 105 -9.53 8.29 7.41
N ASP A 106 -9.90 7.12 6.88
CA ASP A 106 -10.76 6.18 7.59
C ASP A 106 -9.92 5.08 8.25
N MET A 107 -10.45 4.49 9.31
CA MET A 107 -9.79 3.41 10.03
C MET A 107 -9.86 2.14 9.18
N PRO A 108 -8.73 1.52 8.79
CA PRO A 108 -8.74 0.38 7.87
C PRO A 108 -9.37 -0.90 8.46
N TRP A 109 -9.57 -0.94 9.78
CA TRP A 109 -10.28 -2.02 10.49
C TRP A 109 -11.75 -1.69 10.80
N ARG A 110 -12.25 -0.50 10.43
CA ARG A 110 -13.64 -0.12 10.68
C ARG A 110 -14.58 -1.04 9.91
N PRO A 111 -15.62 -1.59 10.55
CA PRO A 111 -16.72 -2.22 9.83
C PRO A 111 -17.42 -1.19 8.94
N VAL A 112 -17.56 -1.50 7.65
CA VAL A 112 -18.28 -0.65 6.69
C VAL A 112 -19.55 -1.35 6.26
N GLY A 113 -20.71 -0.68 6.40
CA GLY A 113 -21.96 -1.11 5.79
C GLY A 113 -21.92 -0.84 4.30
N ARG A 114 -22.01 -1.87 3.46
CA ARG A 114 -21.82 -1.77 2.00
C ARG A 114 -23.16 -1.92 1.29
N GLU A 115 -23.84 -0.82 1.00
CA GLU A 115 -25.06 -0.87 0.20
C GLU A 115 -24.73 -1.07 -1.29
N ARG A 116 -23.67 -0.39 -1.75
CA ARG A 116 -23.20 -0.46 -3.12
C ARG A 116 -21.68 -0.54 -3.18
N GLU A 117 -21.16 -1.24 -4.18
CA GLU A 117 -19.72 -1.32 -4.47
C GLU A 117 -19.47 -0.94 -5.93
N ASN A 118 -18.60 0.04 -6.15
CA ASN A 118 -18.09 0.39 -7.46
C ASN A 118 -16.59 0.11 -7.52
N ARG A 119 -16.10 -0.53 -8.59
CA ARG A 119 -14.67 -0.80 -8.80
C ARG A 119 -14.15 0.04 -9.95
N TYR A 120 -12.99 0.67 -9.74
CA TYR A 120 -12.39 1.56 -10.73
C TYR A 120 -11.52 0.82 -11.74
N TRP A 121 -10.92 -0.29 -11.33
CA TRP A 121 -10.01 -1.08 -12.16
C TRP A 121 -10.06 -2.55 -11.77
N ASP A 122 -9.36 -3.39 -12.52
CA ASP A 122 -9.25 -4.84 -12.31
C ASP A 122 -7.79 -5.31 -12.42
N PHE A 123 -7.56 -6.62 -12.40
CA PHE A 123 -6.21 -7.16 -12.47
C PHE A 123 -5.47 -6.86 -13.80
N ARG A 124 -6.19 -6.55 -14.88
CA ARG A 124 -5.62 -6.24 -16.20
C ARG A 124 -5.24 -4.76 -16.29
N THR A 125 -5.97 -3.92 -15.57
CA THR A 125 -5.85 -2.46 -15.58
C THR A 125 -5.25 -1.91 -14.28
N ALA A 126 -4.62 -2.77 -13.48
CA ALA A 126 -4.09 -2.35 -12.18
C ALA A 126 -3.03 -1.24 -12.32
N PRO A 127 -3.01 -0.24 -11.42
CA PRO A 127 -2.18 0.96 -11.58
C PRO A 127 -0.67 0.68 -11.60
N TRP A 128 -0.24 -0.41 -10.98
CA TRP A 128 1.17 -0.86 -11.00
C TRP A 128 1.59 -1.53 -12.32
N CYS A 129 0.63 -1.88 -13.18
CA CYS A 129 0.85 -2.37 -14.55
C CYS A 129 0.54 -1.30 -15.60
N ASP A 130 -0.46 -0.45 -15.32
CA ASP A 130 -1.05 0.51 -16.26
C ASP A 130 -0.93 1.94 -15.73
N ARG A 131 -0.07 2.73 -16.40
CA ARG A 131 0.17 4.14 -16.06
C ARG A 131 -1.08 5.00 -16.25
N THR A 132 -1.97 4.63 -17.16
CA THR A 132 -3.22 5.36 -17.40
C THR A 132 -4.12 5.27 -16.18
N THR A 133 -4.31 4.07 -15.64
CA THR A 133 -5.08 3.87 -14.41
C THR A 133 -4.42 4.54 -13.21
N GLU A 134 -3.10 4.46 -13.06
CA GLU A 134 -2.40 5.18 -11.99
C GLU A 134 -2.70 6.68 -12.02
N LEU A 135 -2.48 7.34 -13.16
CA LEU A 135 -2.75 8.77 -13.32
C LEU A 135 -4.22 9.12 -13.08
N ARG A 136 -5.15 8.26 -13.52
CA ARG A 136 -6.58 8.43 -13.27
C ARG A 136 -6.90 8.39 -11.77
N MET A 137 -6.30 7.47 -11.02
CA MET A 137 -6.50 7.38 -9.56
C MET A 137 -5.86 8.56 -8.82
N GLU A 138 -4.66 9.00 -9.22
CA GLU A 138 -4.03 10.19 -8.64
C GLU A 138 -4.85 11.46 -8.92
N THR A 139 -5.36 11.60 -10.15
CA THR A 139 -6.28 12.69 -10.52
C THR A 139 -7.58 12.64 -9.73
N LEU A 140 -8.13 11.44 -9.48
CA LEU A 140 -9.34 11.27 -8.67
C LEU A 140 -9.11 11.78 -7.24
N LEU A 141 -8.02 11.35 -6.59
CA LEU A 141 -7.68 11.77 -5.24
C LEU A 141 -7.48 13.30 -5.16
N GLN A 142 -6.79 13.89 -6.14
CA GLN A 142 -6.63 15.34 -6.23
C GLN A 142 -7.95 16.08 -6.43
N LYS A 143 -8.82 15.59 -7.33
CA LYS A 143 -10.13 16.21 -7.60
C LYS A 143 -11.06 16.17 -6.40
N ILE A 144 -11.00 15.10 -5.61
CA ILE A 144 -11.78 14.97 -4.38
C ILE A 144 -11.17 15.83 -3.27
N GLY A 145 -9.88 16.16 -3.32
CA GLY A 145 -9.21 17.01 -2.33
C GLY A 145 -8.49 16.24 -1.23
N ILE A 146 -8.09 14.99 -1.50
CA ILE A 146 -7.24 14.20 -0.60
C ILE A 146 -5.84 14.81 -0.56
N THR A 147 -5.38 15.19 0.63
CA THR A 147 -4.07 15.82 0.85
C THR A 147 -3.16 15.03 1.80
N SER A 148 -3.68 14.02 2.46
CA SER A 148 -2.95 13.16 3.40
C SER A 148 -2.90 11.71 2.93
N ASP A 149 -1.89 10.99 3.40
CA ASP A 149 -1.81 9.54 3.23
C ASP A 149 -2.92 8.84 4.05
N PRO A 150 -3.38 7.66 3.63
CA PRO A 150 -4.38 6.91 4.38
C PRO A 150 -3.73 6.21 5.59
N ILE A 151 -4.50 5.99 6.64
CA ILE A 151 -4.06 5.24 7.85
C ILE A 151 -3.59 3.83 7.46
N LEU A 152 -4.14 3.24 6.39
CA LEU A 152 -3.69 1.95 5.88
C LEU A 152 -2.18 1.90 5.58
N GLY A 153 -1.55 3.04 5.29
CA GLY A 153 -0.10 3.10 5.10
C GLY A 153 0.70 2.59 6.31
N ASP A 154 0.17 2.76 7.53
CA ASP A 154 0.84 2.33 8.75
C ASP A 154 0.96 0.81 8.88
N ALA A 155 0.13 0.05 8.16
CA ALA A 155 0.24 -1.41 8.09
C ALA A 155 1.62 -1.83 7.56
N LEU A 156 2.25 -1.01 6.71
CA LEU A 156 3.60 -1.27 6.21
C LEU A 156 4.64 -1.31 7.34
N PHE A 157 4.53 -0.44 8.36
CA PHE A 157 5.47 -0.44 9.48
C PHE A 157 5.35 -1.71 10.33
N LEU A 158 4.13 -2.23 10.54
CA LEU A 158 3.94 -3.50 11.21
C LEU A 158 4.50 -4.65 10.38
N MET A 159 4.31 -4.62 9.06
CA MET A 159 4.86 -5.62 8.16
C MET A 159 6.39 -5.56 8.05
N ILE A 160 7.01 -4.38 8.21
CA ILE A 160 8.48 -4.24 8.32
C ILE A 160 8.99 -4.92 9.60
N ARG A 161 8.26 -4.78 10.71
CA ARG A 161 8.61 -5.39 12.01
C ARG A 161 8.31 -6.89 12.07
N ASN A 162 7.25 -7.32 11.40
CA ASN A 162 6.84 -8.71 11.30
C ASN A 162 6.53 -9.06 9.83
N PRO A 163 7.57 -9.48 9.06
CA PRO A 163 7.49 -9.71 7.62
C PRO A 163 6.49 -10.77 7.19
N ASP A 164 6.03 -11.62 8.09
CA ASP A 164 5.08 -12.69 7.78
C ASP A 164 3.63 -12.19 7.77
N LEU A 165 3.31 -11.07 8.43
CA LEU A 165 1.96 -10.48 8.45
C LEU A 165 1.45 -10.09 7.06
N SER A 166 0.30 -10.61 6.67
CA SER A 166 -0.49 -10.03 5.58
C SER A 166 -0.98 -8.62 5.93
N ILE A 167 -1.40 -7.86 4.92
CA ILE A 167 -2.02 -6.53 5.12
C ILE A 167 -3.22 -6.65 6.07
N ARG A 168 -4.04 -7.70 5.90
CA ARG A 168 -5.22 -7.93 6.72
C ARG A 168 -4.86 -8.18 8.19
N GLU A 169 -3.83 -9.00 8.45
CA GLU A 169 -3.39 -9.26 9.82
C GLU A 169 -2.76 -8.01 10.46
N ALA A 170 -1.97 -7.24 9.71
CA ALA A 170 -1.44 -5.96 10.17
C ALA A 170 -2.57 -4.98 10.53
N VAL A 171 -3.60 -4.86 9.69
CA VAL A 171 -4.78 -4.02 9.97
C VAL A 171 -5.53 -4.48 11.23
N MET A 172 -5.71 -5.79 11.42
CA MET A 172 -6.32 -6.31 12.65
C MET A 172 -5.49 -5.99 13.89
N GLU A 173 -4.16 -6.04 13.80
CA GLU A 173 -3.28 -5.65 14.90
C GLU A 173 -3.35 -4.15 15.20
N MET A 174 -3.44 -3.30 14.18
CA MET A 174 -3.67 -1.86 14.35
C MET A 174 -4.97 -1.60 15.12
N GLY A 175 -6.06 -2.27 14.74
CA GLY A 175 -7.35 -2.14 15.42
C GLY A 175 -7.32 -2.54 16.88
N ARG A 176 -6.64 -3.65 17.23
CA ARG A 176 -6.50 -4.10 18.63
C ARG A 176 -5.79 -3.06 19.50
N LYS A 177 -4.68 -2.49 19.01
CA LYS A 177 -3.87 -1.49 19.74
C LYS A 177 -4.62 -0.19 20.03
N VAL A 178 -5.64 0.14 19.24
CA VAL A 178 -6.48 1.33 19.48
C VAL A 178 -7.58 1.06 20.51
N THR A 179 -8.02 -0.19 20.64
CA THR A 179 -9.09 -0.60 21.57
C THR A 179 -8.63 -0.98 22.97
N GLU A 180 -7.33 -1.21 23.17
CA GLU A 180 -6.77 -1.45 24.50
C GLU A 180 -6.59 -0.10 25.23
N PRO A 181 -7.22 0.11 26.41
CA PRO A 181 -6.98 1.31 27.19
C PRO A 181 -5.51 1.30 27.66
N MET A 182 -4.84 2.45 27.52
CA MET A 182 -3.57 2.72 28.20
C MET A 182 -3.68 2.50 29.71
#